data_AF-A0A843AEI7-F1
#
_entry.id   AF-A0A843AEI7-F1
#
_cell.length_a   1.000
_cell.length_b   1.000
_cell.length_c   1.000
_cell.angle_alpha   90.00
_cell.angle_beta   90.00
_cell.angle_gamma   90.00
#
_symmetry.space_group_name_H-M   'P 1'
#
loop_
_entity.id
_entity.type
_entity.pdbx_description
1 polymer ?
#
loop_
_entity_poly.entity_id
_entity_poly.type
_entity_poly.pdbx_seq_one_letter_code
_entity_poly.pdbx_strand_id
1 'polypeptide(L)' 'MAAVDPRRTSSTCPVCGSKLRENGYRRLKCHRCGFEGNRDHIAILNIERRALSILHMGGIRDPLECPADERCKPE' A
#
# COMPACT_ATOMS: atom_id res chain seq x y z
N MET A 1 2.37 16.25 11.86
CA MET A 1 2.78 15.47 10.68
C MET A 1 3.35 14.15 11.15
N ALA A 2 2.74 13.02 10.76
CA ALA A 2 3.29 11.71 11.08
C ALA A 2 4.44 11.39 10.11
N ALA A 3 5.66 11.25 10.63
CA ALA A 3 6.81 10.86 9.83
C ALA A 3 6.82 9.33 9.65
N VAL A 4 6.69 8.86 8.39
CA VAL A 4 6.86 7.45 8.05
C VAL A 4 8.32 7.22 7.70
N ASP A 5 9.01 6.33 8.42
CA ASP A 5 10.36 5.91 8.03
C ASP A 5 10.30 5.14 6.70
N PRO A 6 10.99 5.60 5.64
CA PRO A 6 10.93 4.95 4.33
C PRO A 6 11.89 3.75 4.21
N ARG A 7 12.69 3.44 5.24
CA ARG A 7 13.71 2.39 5.15
C ARG A 7 13.05 1.01 5.13
N ARG A 8 13.66 0.11 4.35
CA ARG A 8 13.28 -1.31 4.19
C ARG A 8 11.83 -1.57 3.68
N THR A 9 11.19 -0.61 3.02
CA THR A 9 9.88 -0.81 2.38
C THR A 9 9.97 -1.59 1.07
N SER A 10 11.09 -1.49 0.35
CA SER A 10 11.27 -2.08 -0.98
C SER A 10 11.59 -3.58 -1.01
N SER A 11 11.50 -4.31 0.10
CA SER A 11 11.78 -5.75 0.15
C SER A 11 10.65 -6.57 0.77
N THR A 12 9.52 -5.91 1.09
CA THR A 12 8.38 -6.53 1.75
C THR A 12 7.20 -6.55 0.81
N CYS A 13 6.55 -7.71 0.70
CA CYS A 13 5.37 -7.87 -0.14
C CYS A 13 4.21 -7.06 0.44
N PRO A 14 3.62 -6.11 -0.31
CA PRO A 14 2.50 -5.31 0.18
C PRO A 14 1.22 -6.13 0.37
N VAL A 15 1.13 -7.33 -0.19
CA VAL A 15 -0.03 -8.22 -0.04
C VAL A 15 0.12 -9.06 1.23
N CYS A 16 1.12 -9.94 1.27
CA CYS A 16 1.26 -10.95 2.32
C CYS A 16 2.37 -10.70 3.36
N GLY A 17 3.11 -9.58 3.25
CA GLY A 17 4.18 -9.23 4.19
C GLY A 17 5.45 -10.10 4.08
N SER A 18 5.50 -11.07 3.16
CA SER A 18 6.69 -11.90 2.97
C SER A 18 7.82 -11.15 2.25
N LYS A 19 9.06 -11.63 2.38
CA LYS A 19 10.20 -11.03 1.68
C LYS A 19 10.09 -11.27 0.18
N LEU A 20 10.22 -10.19 -0.58
CA LEU A 20 10.29 -10.23 -2.02
C LEU A 20 11.69 -10.66 -2.48
N ARG A 21 11.78 -11.32 -3.64
CA ARG A 21 13.04 -11.64 -4.32
C ARG A 21 13.14 -10.90 -5.63
N GLU A 22 14.37 -10.62 -6.05
CA GLU A 22 14.65 -10.00 -7.35
C GLU A 22 14.22 -10.94 -8.48
N ASN A 23 13.45 -10.39 -9.43
CA ASN A 23 12.94 -11.12 -10.59
C ASN A 23 13.26 -10.37 -11.90
N GLY A 24 14.51 -9.93 -12.05
CA GLY A 24 14.98 -9.14 -13.19
C GLY A 24 15.23 -7.67 -12.86
N TYR A 25 15.40 -6.84 -13.89
CA TYR A 25 15.78 -5.44 -13.71
C TYR A 25 14.68 -4.63 -13.01
N ARG A 26 14.97 -4.13 -11.80
CA ARG A 26 14.08 -3.32 -10.93
C ARG A 26 12.75 -3.99 -10.56
N ARG A 27 12.59 -5.29 -10.82
CA ARG A 27 11.37 -6.07 -10.52
C ARG A 27 11.59 -7.00 -9.33
N LEU A 28 10.55 -7.12 -8.54
CA LEU A 28 10.52 -7.95 -7.35
C LEU A 28 9.30 -8.85 -7.40
N LYS A 29 9.50 -10.14 -7.07
CA LYS A 29 8.45 -11.15 -7.03
C LYS A 29 8.33 -11.77 -5.65
N CYS A 30 7.09 -11.98 -5.24
CA CYS A 30 6.72 -12.69 -4.04
C CYS A 30 6.53 -14.17 -4.35
N HIS A 31 7.31 -15.05 -3.70
CA HIS A 31 7.13 -16.50 -3.86
C HIS A 31 5.91 -17.07 -3.14
N ARG A 32 5.36 -16.38 -2.13
CA ARG A 32 4.17 -16.85 -1.41
C ARG A 32 2.85 -16.58 -2.14
N CYS A 33 2.60 -15.32 -2.52
CA CYS A 33 1.35 -14.91 -3.16
C CYS A 33 1.46 -14.62 -4.65
N GLY A 34 2.64 -14.81 -5.26
CA GLY A 34 2.86 -14.60 -6.70
C GLY A 34 2.96 -13.15 -7.16
N PHE A 35 2.72 -12.17 -6.27
CA PHE A 35 2.77 -10.74 -6.60
C PHE A 35 4.11 -10.34 -7.21
N GLU A 36 4.09 -9.65 -8.35
CA GLU A 36 5.26 -9.09 -9.01
C GLU A 36 5.05 -7.60 -9.26
N GLY A 37 6.08 -6.79 -9.03
CA GLY A 37 6.02 -5.36 -9.29
C GLY A 37 7.39 -4.70 -9.31
N ASN A 38 7.43 -3.45 -9.76
CA ASN A 38 8.62 -2.62 -9.68
C ASN A 38 8.94 -2.25 -8.23
N ARG A 39 10.23 -2.14 -7.93
CA ARG A 39 10.73 -1.79 -6.59
C ARG A 39 10.14 -0.49 -6.05
N ASP A 40 9.96 0.50 -6.92
CA ASP A 40 9.39 1.82 -6.58
C ASP A 40 7.89 1.73 -6.25
N HIS A 41 7.12 0.99 -7.07
CA HIS A 41 5.69 0.76 -6.80
C HIS A 41 5.49 0.02 -5.47
N ILE A 42 6.31 -0.98 -5.19
CA ILE A 42 6.29 -1.71 -3.91
C ILE A 42 6.63 -0.78 -2.75
N ALA A 43 7.59 0.14 -2.93
CA ALA A 43 7.94 1.10 -1.89
C ALA A 43 6.76 2.03 -1.57
N ILE A 44 6.09 2.57 -2.60
CA ILE A 44 4.90 3.43 -2.44
C ILE A 44 3.80 2.69 -1.66
N LEU A 45 3.42 1.48 -2.10
CA LEU A 45 2.37 0.70 -1.44
C LEU A 45 2.68 0.42 0.04
N ASN A 46 3.93 0.12 0.37
CA ASN A 46 4.34 -0.11 1.76
C ASN A 46 4.36 1.18 2.60
N ILE A 47 4.71 2.33 2.00
CA ILE A 47 4.64 3.64 2.67
C ILE A 47 3.18 4.00 2.94
N GLU A 48 2.30 3.86 1.95
CA GLU A 48 0.85 4.08 2.10
C GLU A 48 0.28 3.18 3.20
N ARG A 49 0.61 1.89 3.21
CA ARG A 49 0.16 0.97 4.26
C ARG A 49 0.62 1.38 5.64
N ARG A 50 1.87 1.86 5.78
CA ARG A 50 2.40 2.39 7.05
C ARG A 50 1.70 3.69 7.46
N ALA A 51 1.48 4.60 6.51
CA ALA A 51 0.74 5.84 6.75
C ALA A 51 -0.68 5.54 7.22
N LEU A 52 -1.40 4.65 6.53
CA LEU A 52 -2.73 4.18 6.94
C LEU A 52 -2.71 3.50 8.31
N SER A 53 -1.67 2.73 8.64
CA SER A 53 -1.55 2.10 9.96
C SER A 53 -1.38 3.15 11.07
N ILE A 54 -0.60 4.20 10.83
CA ILE A 54 -0.44 5.30 11.79
C ILE A 54 -1.75 6.10 11.90
N LEU A 55 -2.44 6.34 10.79
CA LEU A 55 -3.73 7.04 10.76
C LEU A 55 -4.86 6.24 11.44
N HIS A 56 -4.90 4.92 11.29
CA HIS A 56 -5.88 4.07 11.98
C HIS A 56 -5.68 4.03 13.50
N MET A 57 -4.43 4.15 13.99
CA MET A 57 -4.16 4.36 15.42
C MET A 57 -4.60 5.75 15.93
N GLY A 58 -4.91 6.67 15.01
CA GLY A 58 -5.44 8.02 15.28
C GLY A 58 -6.86 8.25 14.76
N GLY A 59 -7.62 7.20 14.40
CA GLY A 59 -9.02 7.32 14.00
C GLY A 59 -9.27 7.98 12.64
N ILE A 60 -8.90 7.33 11.55
CA ILE A 60 -9.63 7.43 10.28
C ILE A 60 -10.08 6.02 9.90
N ARG A 61 -11.40 5.82 9.86
CA ARG A 61 -12.04 4.66 9.23
C ARG A 61 -12.11 4.96 7.73
N ASP A 62 -11.45 4.11 6.93
CA ASP A 62 -11.56 3.93 5.48
C ASP A 62 -11.36 5.13 4.51
N PRO A 63 -10.51 5.01 3.46
CA PRO A 63 -10.39 6.02 2.39
C PRO A 63 -11.38 5.86 1.23
N LEU A 64 -12.27 4.87 1.20
CA LEU A 64 -13.21 4.69 0.08
C LEU A 64 -14.58 4.19 0.57
N GLU A 65 -15.37 5.09 1.11
CA GLU A 65 -16.80 5.06 0.82
C GLU A 65 -17.06 6.29 -0.04
N CYS A 66 -17.17 6.09 -1.35
CA CYS A 66 -18.15 6.90 -2.07
C CYS A 66 -19.49 6.60 -1.38
N PRO A 67 -20.14 7.57 -0.70
CA PRO A 67 -21.44 7.30 -0.12
C PRO A 67 -22.38 6.94 -1.27
N ALA A 68 -22.87 5.70 -1.27
CA ALA A 68 -24.01 5.34 -2.08
C ALA A 68 -25.23 6.07 -1.50
N ASP A 69 -25.75 7.04 -2.26
CA ASP A 69 -27.05 7.73 -2.10
C ASP A 69 -27.14 8.77 -0.96
N GLU A 70 -27.63 10.02 -1.09
CA GLU A 70 -28.81 10.55 -1.80
C GLU A 70 -28.59 12.01 -2.33
N ARG A 71 -27.79 12.19 -3.40
CA ARG A 71 -27.79 13.49 -4.11
C ARG A 71 -27.48 13.39 -5.60
N CYS A 72 -28.10 12.43 -6.27
CA CYS A 72 -28.43 12.62 -7.68
C CYS A 72 -29.54 13.70 -7.77
N LYS A 73 -29.14 14.95 -7.96
CA LYS A 73 -29.97 15.89 -8.73
C LYS A 73 -29.16 16.28 -9.97
N PRO A 74 -29.56 15.82 -11.17
CA PRO A 74 -29.15 16.49 -12.38
C PRO A 74 -29.89 17.83 -12.43
N GLU A 75 -29.14 18.92 -12.56
CA GLU A 75 -29.56 20.08 -13.36
C GLU A 75 -28.75 20.05 -14.66
#